data_AF-A0A841DUK7-F1
#
_entry.id   AF-A0A841DUK7-F1
#
_cell.length_a   1.000
_cell.length_b   1.000
_cell.length_c   1.000
_cell.angle_alpha   90.00
_cell.angle_beta   90.00
_cell.angle_gamma   90.00
#
_symmetry.space_group_name_H-M   'P 1'
#
loop_
_entity.id
_entity.type
_entity.pdbx_description
1 polymer ?
#
loop_
_entity_poly.entity_id
_entity_poly.type
_entity_poly.pdbx_seq_one_letter_code
_entity_poly.pdbx_strand_id
1 'polypeptide(L)'
;MSEYADEARVLGEIGTAFRAAELPPLRVTVPAALAARAVAAWERDDEGAVPPVEDAAERVRRHRAGTLALIGLTIKERGQLDAAGNTVVDLSPELIGVAMDAADKI
;
A
#
# COMPACT_ATOMS: atom_id res chain seq x y z
N MET A 1 15.20 -9.65 -27.43
CA MET A 1 14.90 -9.38 -26.01
C MET A 1 15.70 -10.38 -25.18
N SER A 2 16.22 -10.00 -24.01
CA SER A 2 16.81 -11.00 -23.11
C SER A 2 15.72 -11.88 -22.50
N GLU A 3 16.08 -13.08 -22.05
CA GLU A 3 15.19 -13.99 -21.31
C GLU A 3 14.52 -13.27 -20.14
N TYR A 4 15.28 -12.50 -19.36
CA TYR A 4 14.76 -11.66 -18.28
C TYR A 4 13.71 -10.62 -18.71
N ALA A 5 13.84 -10.05 -19.92
CA ALA A 5 12.85 -9.08 -20.41
C ALA A 5 11.53 -9.76 -20.79
N ASP A 6 11.59 -10.98 -21.30
CA ASP A 6 10.39 -11.76 -21.61
C ASP A 6 9.71 -12.30 -20.35
N GLU A 7 10.49 -12.78 -19.38
CA GLU A 7 9.99 -13.17 -18.06
C GLU A 7 9.31 -12.00 -17.34
N ALA A 8 9.94 -10.81 -17.35
CA ALA A 8 9.34 -9.61 -16.77
C ALA A 8 8.03 -9.21 -17.47
N ARG A 9 7.94 -9.38 -18.79
CA ARG A 9 6.71 -9.15 -19.56
C ARG A 9 5.61 -10.13 -19.13
N VAL A 10 5.92 -11.42 -19.07
CA VAL A 10 4.97 -12.46 -18.64
C VAL A 10 4.48 -12.21 -17.22
N LEU A 11 5.37 -11.83 -16.31
CA LEU A 11 5.00 -11.45 -14.94
C LEU A 11 4.05 -10.24 -14.94
N GLY A 12 4.28 -9.26 -15.80
CA GLY A 12 3.38 -8.12 -16.01
C GLY A 12 1.99 -8.55 -16.48
N GLU A 13 1.90 -9.47 -17.44
CA GLU A 13 0.63 -10.00 -17.97
C GLU A 13 -0.16 -10.76 -16.89
N ILE A 14 0.53 -11.56 -16.06
CA ILE A 14 -0.07 -12.22 -14.89
C ILE A 14 -0.64 -11.16 -13.93
N GLY A 15 0.12 -10.09 -13.65
CA GLY A 15 -0.34 -8.97 -12.82
C GLY A 15 -1.60 -8.28 -13.37
N THR A 16 -1.67 -8.07 -14.69
CA THR A 16 -2.88 -7.55 -15.35
C THR A 16 -4.07 -8.49 -15.18
N ALA A 17 -3.87 -9.79 -15.34
CA ALA A 17 -4.92 -10.78 -15.14
C ALA A 17 -5.45 -10.77 -13.70
N PHE A 18 -4.57 -10.65 -12.70
CA PHE A 18 -4.98 -10.56 -11.30
C PHE A 18 -5.76 -9.28 -10.97
N ARG A 19 -5.38 -8.14 -11.56
CA ARG A 19 -6.15 -6.89 -11.41
C ARG A 19 -7.55 -7.02 -11.99
N ALA A 20 -7.69 -7.66 -13.15
CA ALA A 20 -8.98 -7.88 -13.80
C ALA A 20 -9.88 -8.88 -13.04
N ALA A 21 -9.28 -9.79 -12.27
CA ALA A 21 -10.01 -10.81 -11.51
C ALA A 21 -10.64 -10.29 -10.21
N GLU A 22 -10.41 -9.02 -9.82
CA GLU A 22 -10.94 -8.42 -8.58
C GLU A 22 -10.74 -9.32 -7.35
N LEU A 23 -9.48 -9.73 -7.12
CA LEU A 23 -9.13 -10.65 -6.04
C LEU A 23 -9.71 -10.21 -4.69
N PRO A 24 -10.24 -11.16 -3.89
CA PRO A 24 -10.81 -10.83 -2.60
C PRO A 24 -9.76 -10.21 -1.67
N PRO A 25 -10.17 -9.32 -0.75
CA PRO A 25 -9.26 -8.77 0.23
C PRO A 25 -8.77 -9.88 1.19
N LEU A 26 -7.56 -9.73 1.70
CA LEU A 26 -6.99 -10.63 2.68
C LEU A 26 -7.12 -10.02 4.07
N ARG A 27 -7.52 -10.85 5.03
CA ARG A 27 -7.51 -10.50 6.45
C ARG A 27 -6.08 -10.47 6.95
N VAL A 28 -5.62 -9.31 7.42
CA VAL A 28 -4.27 -9.11 7.96
C VAL A 28 -4.32 -8.47 9.35
N THR A 29 -3.25 -8.69 10.11
CA THR A 29 -3.06 -8.08 11.44
C THR A 29 -1.93 -7.05 11.37
N VAL A 30 -2.23 -5.82 11.77
CA VAL A 30 -1.31 -4.69 11.84
C VAL A 30 -1.05 -4.34 13.31
N PRO A 31 0.21 -4.31 13.77
CA PRO A 31 0.55 -3.90 15.13
C PRO A 31 -0.05 -2.54 15.50
N ALA A 32 -0.55 -2.41 16.72
CA ALA A 32 -1.29 -1.23 17.19
C ALA A 32 -0.60 0.11 16.88
N ALA A 33 0.71 0.19 17.16
CA ALA A 33 1.51 1.39 16.92
C ALA A 33 1.62 1.75 15.43
N LEU A 34 1.69 0.76 14.55
CA LEU A 34 1.75 0.98 13.11
C LEU A 34 0.38 1.35 12.54
N ALA A 35 -0.68 0.71 13.03
CA ALA A 35 -2.06 1.05 12.67
C ALA A 35 -2.38 2.51 13.01
N ALA A 36 -2.03 2.96 14.22
CA ALA A 36 -2.21 4.36 14.63
C ALA A 36 -1.46 5.35 13.72
N ARG A 37 -0.23 5.02 13.31
CA ARG A 37 0.56 5.85 12.38
C ARG A 37 -0.03 5.90 10.98
N ALA A 38 -0.58 4.79 10.49
CA ALA A 38 -1.26 4.75 9.20
C ALA A 38 -2.51 5.62 9.21
N VAL A 39 -3.34 5.52 10.28
CA VAL A 39 -4.52 6.38 10.46
C VAL A 39 -4.12 7.86 10.53
N ALA A 40 -3.09 8.20 11.30
CA ALA A 40 -2.60 9.57 11.37
C ALA A 40 -2.09 10.10 10.01
N ALA A 41 -1.52 9.23 9.16
CA ALA A 41 -1.10 9.61 7.82
C ALA A 41 -2.28 9.94 6.89
N TRP A 42 -3.42 9.26 7.06
CA TRP A 42 -4.69 9.54 6.37
C TRP A 42 -5.35 10.83 6.86
N GLU A 43 -5.37 11.04 8.18
CA GLU A 43 -6.04 12.20 8.80
C GLU A 43 -5.27 13.51 8.70
N ARG A 44 -4.04 13.46 8.19
CA ARG A 44 -3.24 14.64 7.97
C ARG A 44 -3.81 15.44 6.80
N ASP A 45 -4.23 16.66 7.10
CA ASP A 45 -4.50 17.67 6.08
C ASP A 45 -3.18 18.03 5.38
N ASP A 46 -3.06 17.65 4.10
CA ASP A 46 -1.88 17.95 3.29
C ASP A 46 -2.10 19.32 2.62
N GLU A 47 -1.78 20.40 3.34
CA GLU A 47 -1.82 21.77 2.80
C GLU A 47 -0.61 22.08 1.88
N GLY A 48 0.25 21.07 1.63
CA GLY A 48 1.45 21.21 0.81
C GLY A 48 1.15 21.31 -0.68
N ALA A 49 1.62 22.38 -1.33
CA ALA A 49 1.61 22.47 -2.78
C ALA A 49 2.52 21.39 -3.39
N VAL A 50 2.01 20.62 -4.36
CA VAL A 50 2.84 19.72 -5.18
C VAL A 50 3.85 20.57 -5.95
N PRO A 51 5.17 20.32 -5.81
CA PRO A 51 6.16 21.08 -6.55
C PRO A 51 5.93 20.93 -8.07
N PRO A 52 6.13 22.00 -8.86
CA PRO A 52 5.90 21.95 -10.31
C PRO A 52 6.85 20.97 -11.04
N VAL A 53 7.96 20.58 -10.41
CA VAL A 53 8.88 19.54 -10.89
C VAL A 53 9.13 18.55 -9.75
N GLU A 54 8.61 17.34 -9.89
CA GLU A 54 8.81 16.23 -8.96
C GLU A 54 9.94 15.34 -9.49
N ASP A 55 11.00 15.12 -8.70
CA ASP A 55 12.02 14.14 -9.07
C ASP A 55 11.50 12.70 -8.92
N ALA A 56 12.19 11.72 -9.51
CA ALA A 56 11.74 10.33 -9.49
C ALA A 56 11.67 9.73 -8.07
N ALA A 57 12.54 10.15 -7.16
CA ALA A 57 12.56 9.67 -5.78
C ALA A 57 11.43 10.29 -4.96
N GLU A 58 11.12 11.57 -5.18
CA GLU A 58 9.99 12.28 -4.59
C GLU A 58 8.67 11.64 -5.00
N ARG A 59 8.51 11.31 -6.28
CA ARG A 59 7.34 10.58 -6.79
C ARG A 59 7.15 9.24 -6.09
N VAL A 60 8.24 8.49 -5.86
CA VAL A 60 8.18 7.22 -5.12
C VAL A 60 7.78 7.46 -3.66
N ARG A 61 8.34 8.48 -3.00
CA ARG A 61 7.97 8.85 -1.63
C ARG A 61 6.49 9.25 -1.53
N ARG A 62 6.00 10.08 -2.46
CA ARG A 62 4.60 10.52 -2.50
C ARG A 62 3.65 9.35 -2.78
N HIS A 63 4.00 8.46 -3.70
CA HIS A 63 3.22 7.25 -3.94
C HIS A 63 3.10 6.40 -2.67
N ARG A 64 4.23 6.14 -1.98
CA ARG A 64 4.25 5.40 -0.72
C ARG A 64 3.43 6.08 0.38
N ALA A 65 3.53 7.41 0.50
CA ALA A 65 2.73 8.17 1.46
C ALA A 65 1.22 8.04 1.15
N GLY A 66 0.83 8.12 -0.12
CA GLY A 66 -0.54 7.89 -0.56
C GLY A 66 -1.04 6.49 -0.25
N THR A 67 -0.24 5.45 -0.53
CA THR A 67 -0.59 4.07 -0.17
C THR A 67 -0.74 3.91 1.35
N LEU A 68 0.18 4.48 2.15
CA LEU A 68 0.07 4.45 3.61
C LEU A 68 -1.22 5.11 4.09
N ALA A 69 -1.61 6.23 3.49
CA ALA A 69 -2.87 6.91 3.78
C ALA A 69 -4.09 6.05 3.42
N LEU A 70 -4.08 5.34 2.28
CA LEU A 70 -5.18 4.43 1.91
C LEU A 70 -5.30 3.24 2.88
N ILE A 71 -4.17 2.69 3.34
CA ILE A 71 -4.15 1.68 4.41
C ILE A 71 -4.74 2.27 5.70
N GLY A 72 -4.35 3.50 6.05
CA GLY A 72 -4.87 4.25 7.19
C GLY A 72 -6.38 4.46 7.15
N LEU A 73 -6.92 4.87 6.01
CA LEU A 73 -8.36 4.99 5.77
C LEU A 73 -9.07 3.65 5.99
N THR A 74 -8.53 2.58 5.39
CA THR A 74 -9.16 1.25 5.49
C THR A 74 -9.17 0.75 6.94
N ILE A 75 -8.08 0.97 7.68
CA ILE A 75 -8.01 0.69 9.12
C ILE A 75 -9.04 1.51 9.90
N LYS A 76 -9.14 2.82 9.62
CA LYS A 76 -10.08 3.71 10.32
C LYS A 76 -11.53 3.28 10.10
N GLU A 77 -11.89 2.89 8.88
CA GLU A 77 -13.28 2.54 8.53
C GLU A 77 -13.66 1.11 8.95
N ARG A 78 -12.72 0.15 8.88
CA ARG A 78 -13.03 -1.29 8.93
C ARG A 78 -12.17 -2.08 9.91
N GLY A 79 -11.16 -1.47 10.51
CA GLY A 79 -10.27 -2.10 11.46
C GLY A 79 -11.00 -2.52 12.74
N GLN A 80 -10.71 -3.73 13.21
CA GLN A 80 -11.19 -4.26 14.47
C GLN A 80 -10.01 -4.61 15.36
N LEU A 81 -10.11 -4.37 16.67
CA LEU A 81 -9.05 -4.75 17.59
C LEU A 81 -9.11 -6.25 17.90
N ASP A 82 -7.96 -6.92 17.87
CA ASP A 82 -7.81 -8.26 18.45
C ASP A 82 -7.62 -8.20 19.97
N ALA A 83 -7.53 -9.37 20.61
CA ALA A 83 -7.33 -9.48 22.06
C ALA A 83 -6.00 -8.88 22.56
N ALA A 84 -5.01 -8.71 21.68
CA ALA A 84 -3.71 -8.10 21.99
C ALA A 84 -3.68 -6.60 21.67
N GLY A 85 -4.79 -6.02 21.19
CA GLY A 85 -4.91 -4.62 20.81
C GLY A 85 -4.35 -4.29 19.42
N ASN A 86 -4.02 -5.28 18.59
CA ASN A 86 -3.63 -5.04 17.20
C ASN A 86 -4.86 -4.84 16.33
N THR A 87 -4.68 -4.19 15.18
CA THR A 87 -5.77 -4.02 14.22
C THR A 87 -5.83 -5.19 13.25
N VAL A 88 -6.96 -5.87 13.20
CA VAL A 88 -7.33 -6.83 12.16
C VAL A 88 -8.19 -6.12 11.13
N VAL A 89 -7.81 -6.20 9.86
CA VAL A 89 -8.51 -5.51 8.76
C VAL A 89 -8.38 -6.32 7.47
N ASP A 90 -9.42 -6.27 6.63
CA ASP A 90 -9.38 -6.84 5.28
C ASP A 90 -8.79 -5.80 4.32
N LEU A 91 -7.60 -6.08 3.76
CA LEU A 91 -6.89 -5.20 2.81
C LEU A 91 -6.87 -5.81 1.41
N SER A 92 -6.89 -4.95 0.39
CA SER A 92 -6.72 -5.43 -0.98
C SER A 92 -5.31 -6.00 -1.20
N PRO A 93 -5.15 -7.03 -2.05
CA PRO A 93 -3.84 -7.56 -2.39
C PRO A 93 -2.88 -6.49 -2.94
N GLU A 94 -3.40 -5.48 -3.65
CA GLU A 94 -2.58 -4.39 -4.19
C GLU A 94 -1.96 -3.53 -3.08
N LEU A 95 -2.73 -3.14 -2.06
CA LEU A 95 -2.20 -2.36 -0.93
C LEU A 95 -1.18 -3.17 -0.12
N ILE A 96 -1.43 -4.47 0.06
CA ILE A 96 -0.50 -5.38 0.73
C ILE A 96 0.81 -5.47 -0.06
N GLY A 97 0.73 -5.70 -1.37
CA GLY A 97 1.89 -5.81 -2.25
C GLY A 97 2.76 -4.54 -2.22
N VAL A 98 2.15 -3.37 -2.35
CA VAL A 98 2.90 -2.09 -2.30
C VAL A 98 3.56 -1.87 -0.94
N ALA A 99 2.92 -2.28 0.17
CA ALA A 99 3.52 -2.20 1.50
C ALA A 99 4.72 -3.16 1.66
N MET A 100 4.63 -4.36 1.10
CA MET A 100 5.74 -5.33 1.08
C MET A 100 6.90 -4.82 0.22
N ASP A 101 6.64 -4.36 -1.00
CA ASP A 101 7.64 -3.72 -1.89
C ASP A 101 8.29 -2.48 -1.24
N ALA A 102 7.60 -1.83 -0.31
CA ALA A 102 8.15 -0.70 0.42
C ALA A 102 9.27 -1.13 1.38
N ALA A 103 9.14 -2.29 2.02
CA ALA A 103 10.08 -2.82 2.99
C ALA A 103 11.45 -3.16 2.37
N ASP A 104 11.46 -3.64 1.12
CA ASP A 104 12.69 -4.01 0.39
C ASP A 104 13.60 -2.81 0.04
N LYS A 105 13.12 -1.58 0.24
CA LYS A 105 13.88 -0.35 -0.07
C LYS A 105 14.10 0.54 1.16
N ILE A 106 14.12 -0.06 2.36
CA ILE A 106 14.47 0.59 3.63
C ILE A 106 15.89 0.14 4.03
#